data_AF-B1CAS8-F1
#
_entry.id   AF-B1CAS8-F1
#
_cell.length_a   1.000
_cell.length_b   1.000
_cell.length_c   1.000
_cell.angle_alpha   90.00
_cell.angle_beta   90.00
_cell.angle_gamma   90.00
#
_symmetry.space_group_name_H-M   'P 1'
#
loop_
_entity.id
_entity.type
_entity.pdbx_description
1 polymer ?
#
loop_
_entity_poly.entity_id
_entity_poly.type
_entity_poly.pdbx_seq_one_letter_code
_entity_poly.pdbx_strand_id
1 'polypeptide(L)'
;MKQIYTTTLRLNLADEDDRRAYEHLQQMNKKQYRSYSKAIVTAINDYFERQERLENDPYLETREKEDAFLRRVTEAIEQGLRFAPVGMLTVMPPAAVEALSAEDDENISAALDFADSF
;
A
#
# COMPACT_ATOMS: atom_id res chain seq x y z
N MET A 1 18.74 -31.16 -6.29
CA MET A 1 18.96 -31.55 -4.88
C MET A 1 18.34 -30.49 -3.99
N LYS A 2 17.61 -30.86 -2.92
CA LYS A 2 17.09 -29.89 -1.96
C LYS A 2 18.18 -29.58 -0.94
N GLN A 3 18.64 -28.33 -0.91
CA GLN A 3 19.55 -27.82 0.12
C GLN A 3 18.71 -27.49 1.36
N ILE A 4 18.77 -28.33 2.40
CA ILE A 4 18.01 -28.15 3.63
C ILE A 4 19.00 -27.86 4.76
N TYR A 5 18.85 -26.69 5.38
CA TYR A 5 19.59 -26.31 6.57
C TYR A 5 18.67 -26.39 7.79
N THR A 6 19.13 -27.06 8.85
CA THR A 6 18.38 -27.20 10.09
C THR A 6 19.09 -26.44 11.19
N THR A 7 18.39 -25.50 11.82
CA THR A 7 18.85 -24.76 13.00
C THR A 7 17.91 -25.06 14.16
N THR A 8 18.48 -25.29 15.34
CA THR A 8 17.71 -25.45 16.58
C THR A 8 17.52 -24.10 17.27
N LEU A 9 16.28 -23.74 17.57
CA LEU A 9 15.94 -22.56 18.37
C LEU A 9 15.71 -22.98 19.82
N ARG A 10 16.45 -22.39 20.76
CA ARG A 10 16.23 -22.54 22.20
C ARG A 10 15.74 -21.21 22.74
N LEU A 11 14.61 -21.24 23.44
CA LEU A 11 14.01 -20.07 24.09
C LEU A 11 14.20 -20.21 25.60
N ASN A 12 14.77 -19.20 26.23
CA ASN A 12 14.91 -19.12 27.67
C ASN A 12 13.69 -18.42 28.29
N LEU A 13 12.85 -19.14 29.01
CA LEU A 13 11.63 -18.57 29.62
C LEU A 13 11.90 -17.60 30.79
N ALA A 14 13.14 -17.52 31.27
CA ALA A 14 13.55 -16.49 32.22
C ALA A 14 13.81 -15.13 31.55
N ASP A 15 14.08 -15.13 30.25
CA ASP A 15 14.22 -13.92 29.45
C ASP A 15 12.85 -13.49 28.93
N GLU A 16 12.55 -12.20 29.01
CA GLU A 16 11.23 -11.68 28.66
C GLU A 16 10.97 -11.74 27.15
N ASP A 17 11.98 -11.52 26.31
CA ASP A 17 11.84 -11.55 24.86
C ASP A 17 11.57 -12.98 24.37
N ASP A 18 12.37 -13.92 24.86
CA ASP A 18 12.20 -15.34 24.56
C ASP A 18 10.87 -15.89 25.09
N ARG A 19 10.41 -15.44 26.27
CA ARG A 19 9.11 -15.82 26.81
C ARG A 19 7.97 -15.32 25.93
N ARG A 20 8.02 -14.05 25.49
CA ARG A 20 7.03 -13.48 24.57
C ARG A 20 7.02 -14.24 23.24
N ALA A 21 8.20 -14.53 22.68
CA ALA A 21 8.31 -15.33 21.46
C ALA A 21 7.66 -16.72 21.63
N TYR A 22 7.90 -17.37 22.78
CA TYR A 22 7.27 -18.64 23.10
C TYR A 22 5.73 -18.54 23.20
N GLU A 23 5.21 -17.52 23.86
CA GLU A 23 3.76 -17.28 23.98
C GLU A 23 3.10 -17.08 22.60
N HIS A 24 3.73 -16.30 21.71
CA HIS A 24 3.26 -16.12 20.33
C HIS A 24 3.23 -17.44 19.54
N LEU A 25 4.26 -18.27 19.69
CA LEU A 25 4.28 -19.60 19.08
C LEU A 25 3.15 -20.49 19.64
N GLN A 26 2.84 -20.41 20.93
CA GLN A 26 1.76 -21.20 21.54
C GLN A 26 0.36 -20.75 21.10
N GLN A 27 0.13 -19.44 20.99
CA GLN A 27 -1.15 -18.86 20.57
C GLN A 27 -1.37 -18.94 19.05
N MET A 28 -0.36 -19.38 18.31
CA MET A 28 -0.40 -19.50 16.86
C MET A 28 -1.54 -20.42 16.39
N ASN A 29 -2.29 -19.94 15.40
CA ASN A 29 -3.32 -20.74 14.77
C ASN A 29 -2.69 -21.84 13.89
N LYS A 30 -2.76 -23.08 14.36
CA LYS A 30 -2.24 -24.28 13.67
C LYS A 30 -2.88 -24.54 12.30
N LYS A 31 -4.01 -23.89 11.98
CA LYS A 31 -4.61 -23.95 10.63
C LYS A 31 -3.89 -23.04 9.64
N GLN A 32 -3.34 -21.91 10.12
CA GLN A 32 -2.64 -20.93 9.30
C GLN A 32 -1.17 -21.31 9.11
N TYR A 33 -0.53 -21.83 10.15
CA TYR A 33 0.85 -22.26 10.12
C TYR A 33 0.96 -23.76 10.38
N ARG A 34 1.32 -24.50 9.33
CA ARG A 34 1.43 -25.97 9.35
C ARG A 34 2.49 -26.48 10.35
N SER A 35 3.45 -25.65 10.74
CA SER A 35 4.48 -25.97 11.73
C SER A 35 5.05 -24.70 12.38
N TYR A 36 5.64 -24.86 13.57
CA TYR A 36 6.40 -23.81 14.24
C TYR A 36 7.51 -23.26 13.35
N SER A 37 8.25 -24.13 12.65
CA SER A 37 9.30 -23.70 11.72
C SER A 37 8.75 -22.79 10.62
N LYS A 38 7.56 -23.06 10.08
CA LYS A 38 6.97 -22.21 9.04
C LYS A 38 6.60 -20.83 9.58
N ALA A 39 6.05 -20.77 10.80
CA ALA A 39 5.73 -19.50 11.44
C ALA A 39 6.96 -18.68 11.80
N ILE A 40 8.01 -19.34 12.32
CA ILE A 40 9.29 -18.70 12.61
C ILE A 40 9.90 -18.13 11.31
N VAL A 41 9.88 -18.90 10.22
CA VAL A 41 10.38 -18.42 8.91
C VAL A 41 9.58 -17.21 8.42
N THR A 42 8.25 -17.24 8.51
CA THR A 42 7.41 -16.09 8.13
C THR A 42 7.74 -14.87 8.99
N ALA A 43 7.84 -15.02 10.31
CA ALA A 43 8.15 -13.91 11.21
C ALA A 43 9.52 -13.28 10.94
N ILE A 44 10.54 -14.11 10.63
CA ILE A 44 11.89 -13.64 10.28
C ILE A 44 11.83 -12.85 8.97
N ASN A 45 11.20 -13.40 7.93
CA ASN A 45 11.08 -12.71 6.64
C ASN A 45 10.32 -11.39 6.79
N ASP A 46 9.17 -11.38 7.46
CA ASP A 46 8.37 -10.17 7.69
C ASP A 46 9.13 -9.09 8.48
N TYR A 47 10.03 -9.49 9.39
CA TYR A 47 10.87 -8.55 10.13
C TYR A 47 11.91 -7.89 9.22
N PHE A 48 12.66 -8.68 8.46
CA PHE A 48 13.71 -8.17 7.58
C PHE A 48 13.14 -7.44 6.35
N GLU A 49 12.04 -7.89 5.78
CA GLU A 49 11.34 -7.18 4.71
C GLU A 49 10.85 -5.81 5.18
N ARG A 50 10.36 -5.70 6.42
CA ARG A 50 10.01 -4.40 7.00
C ARG A 50 11.23 -3.52 7.22
N GLN A 51 12.33 -4.06 7.73
CA GLN A 51 13.58 -3.31 7.88
C GLN A 51 14.10 -2.81 6.52
N GLU A 52 14.15 -3.67 5.51
CA GLU A 52 14.56 -3.31 4.16
C GLU A 52 13.63 -2.26 3.53
N ARG A 53 12.31 -2.37 3.76
CA ARG A 53 11.36 -1.34 3.33
C ARG A 53 11.56 -0.01 4.04
N LEU A 54 11.92 -0.01 5.33
CA LEU A 54 12.25 1.21 6.07
C LEU A 54 13.57 1.84 5.61
N GLU A 55 14.55 1.02 5.25
CA GLU A 55 15.83 1.47 4.68
C GLU A 55 15.63 2.08 3.28
N ASN A 56 14.79 1.45 2.45
CA ASN A 56 14.50 1.89 1.09
C ASN A 56 13.48 3.05 1.04
N ASP A 57 12.60 3.16 2.02
CA ASP A 57 11.62 4.25 2.16
C ASP A 57 11.61 4.84 3.58
N PRO A 58 12.50 5.83 3.85
CA PRO A 58 12.64 6.48 5.14
C PRO A 58 11.42 7.27 5.65
N TYR A 59 10.33 7.34 4.88
CA TYR A 59 9.13 8.11 5.20
C TYR A 59 7.93 7.25 5.63
N LEU A 60 8.01 5.92 5.55
CA LEU A 60 6.79 5.10 5.60
C LEU A 60 6.17 4.86 6.99
N GLU A 61 6.86 5.04 8.12
CA GLU A 61 6.23 4.80 9.45
C GLU A 61 6.80 5.65 10.60
N THR A 62 6.70 6.98 10.52
CA THR A 62 6.62 7.80 11.75
C THR A 62 5.52 8.83 11.59
N ARG A 63 4.50 8.79 12.46
CA ARG A 63 3.39 9.77 12.48
C ARG A 63 3.89 11.22 12.42
N GLU A 64 5.04 11.50 13.01
CA GLU A 64 5.67 12.81 12.99
C GLU A 64 6.13 13.25 11.58
N LYS A 65 6.58 12.31 10.73
CA LYS A 65 6.97 12.61 9.35
C LYS A 65 5.78 12.71 8.42
N GLU A 66 4.73 11.91 8.66
CA GLU A 66 3.44 12.08 7.99
C GLU A 66 2.85 13.47 8.28
N ASP A 67 2.83 13.89 9.55
CA ASP A 67 2.35 15.22 9.94
C ASP A 67 3.20 16.35 9.30
N ALA A 68 4.52 16.18 9.25
CA ALA A 68 5.42 17.13 8.60
C ALA A 68 5.18 17.21 7.07
N PHE A 69 4.89 16.07 6.43
CA PHE A 69 4.54 15.99 5.01
C PHE A 69 3.19 16.66 4.75
N LEU A 70 2.16 16.31 5.53
CA LEU A 70 0.82 16.91 5.43
C LEU A 70 0.89 18.43 5.60
N ARG A 71 1.66 18.93 6.58
CA ARG A 71 1.86 20.37 6.76
C ARG A 71 2.47 21.03 5.52
N ARG A 72 3.48 20.42 4.91
CA ARG A 72 4.09 20.94 3.66
C ARG A 72 3.12 20.93 2.49
N VAL A 73 2.30 19.89 2.35
CA VAL A 73 1.28 19.81 1.31
C VAL A 73 0.23 20.90 1.50
N THR A 74 -0.28 21.08 2.72
CA THR A 74 -1.25 22.14 3.04
C THR A 74 -0.67 23.53 2.77
N GLU A 75 0.55 23.82 3.23
CA GLU A 75 1.22 25.11 2.97
C GLU A 75 1.42 25.36 1.47
N ALA A 76 1.79 24.34 0.69
CA ALA A 76 1.96 24.48 -0.75
C ALA A 76 0.64 24.76 -1.48
N ILE A 77 -0.45 24.11 -1.06
CA ILE A 77 -1.79 24.37 -1.61
C ILE A 77 -2.25 25.78 -1.24
N GLU A 78 -2.06 26.22 0.00
CA GLU A 78 -2.41 27.58 0.42
C GLU A 78 -1.63 28.65 -0.34
N GLN A 79 -0.33 28.43 -0.54
CA GLN A 79 0.49 29.34 -1.34
C GLN A 79 0.07 29.32 -2.81
N GLY A 80 -0.18 28.15 -3.40
CA GLY A 80 -0.71 28.00 -4.75
C GLY A 80 -2.05 28.73 -4.94
N LEU A 81 -2.95 28.66 -3.95
CA LEU A 81 -4.22 29.39 -3.95
C LEU A 81 -4.05 30.90 -3.79
N ARG A 82 -3.04 31.35 -3.03
CA ARG A 82 -2.74 32.79 -2.87
C ARG A 82 -2.14 33.41 -4.13
N PHE A 83 -1.39 32.65 -4.91
CA PHE A 83 -0.74 33.12 -6.14
C PHE A 83 -1.47 32.73 -7.43
N ALA A 84 -2.52 31.90 -7.34
CA ALA A 84 -3.36 31.59 -8.48
C ALA A 84 -4.19 32.83 -8.86
N PRO A 85 -4.11 33.32 -10.12
CA PRO A 85 -5.04 34.32 -10.59
C PRO A 85 -6.46 33.73 -10.48
N VAL A 86 -7.38 34.52 -9.91
CA VAL A 86 -8.78 34.18 -9.57
C VAL A 86 -9.58 33.53 -10.72
N GLY A 87 -9.06 33.55 -11.96
CA GLY A 87 -9.65 32.91 -13.13
C GLY A 87 -9.35 31.41 -13.35
N MET A 88 -8.49 30.75 -12.56
CA MET A 88 -8.31 29.29 -12.63
C MET A 88 -9.04 28.52 -11.52
N LEU A 89 -9.66 29.22 -10.55
CA LEU A 89 -10.49 28.60 -9.52
C LEU A 89 -11.96 28.48 -9.98
N THR A 90 -12.21 28.29 -11.27
CA THR A 90 -13.48 27.70 -11.69
C THR A 90 -13.35 26.21 -11.40
N VAL A 91 -13.67 25.82 -10.17
CA VAL A 91 -14.31 24.52 -9.94
C VAL A 91 -15.44 24.51 -10.95
N MET A 92 -15.30 23.70 -12.01
CA MET A 92 -16.42 23.49 -12.91
C MET A 92 -17.60 23.12 -12.00
N PRO A 93 -18.74 23.82 -12.08
CA PRO A 93 -19.94 23.24 -11.51
C PRO A 93 -20.07 21.83 -12.10
N PRO A 94 -20.74 20.88 -11.43
CA PRO A 94 -21.31 19.76 -12.18
C PRO A 94 -22.29 20.43 -13.15
N ALA A 95 -21.79 20.77 -14.34
CA ALA A 95 -22.62 21.00 -15.49
C ALA A 95 -23.49 19.75 -15.51
N ALA A 96 -24.78 20.02 -15.39
CA ALA A 96 -25.84 19.04 -15.47
C ALA A 96 -25.39 17.96 -16.43
N VAL A 97 -25.55 16.70 -16.01
CA VAL A 97 -25.46 15.53 -16.87
C VAL A 97 -26.23 15.90 -18.13
N GLU A 98 -25.50 16.40 -19.11
CA GLU A 98 -26.01 16.76 -20.41
C GLU A 98 -26.33 15.38 -20.91
N ALA A 99 -27.62 15.07 -20.92
CA ALA A 99 -28.11 13.85 -21.50
C ALA A 99 -27.46 13.78 -22.86
N LEU A 100 -26.43 12.92 -22.98
CA LEU A 100 -25.71 12.61 -24.19
C LEU A 100 -26.81 12.34 -25.21
N SER A 101 -27.06 13.36 -26.02
CA SER A 101 -27.98 13.31 -27.12
C SER A 101 -27.52 12.14 -27.98
N ALA A 102 -28.49 11.37 -28.45
CA ALA A 102 -28.38 10.07 -29.11
C ALA A 102 -27.61 10.08 -30.46
N GLU A 103 -26.57 10.90 -30.58
CA GLU A 103 -25.76 11.13 -31.77
C GLU A 103 -24.42 10.37 -31.71
N ASP A 104 -24.05 9.82 -30.54
CA ASP A 104 -22.83 9.02 -30.39
C ASP A 104 -22.97 7.57 -30.90
N ASP A 105 -24.18 7.02 -30.99
CA ASP A 105 -24.39 5.65 -31.48
C ASP A 105 -24.02 5.50 -32.97
N GLU A 106 -24.27 6.54 -33.78
CA GLU A 106 -23.93 6.52 -35.21
C GLU A 106 -22.40 6.62 -35.42
N ASN A 107 -21.72 7.38 -34.56
CA ASN A 107 -20.27 7.55 -34.60
C ASN A 107 -19.51 6.29 -34.12
N ILE A 108 -20.07 5.58 -33.14
CA ILE A 108 -19.54 4.28 -32.67
C ILE A 108 -19.74 3.21 -33.75
N SER A 109 -20.88 3.21 -34.43
CA SER A 109 -21.16 2.29 -35.54
C SER A 109 -20.21 2.50 -36.72
N ALA A 110 -19.92 3.76 -37.08
CA ALA A 110 -18.95 4.10 -38.13
C ALA A 110 -17.50 3.70 -37.76
N ALA A 111 -17.12 3.79 -36.49
CA ALA A 111 -15.80 3.36 -36.03
C ALA A 111 -15.62 1.83 -36.06
N LEU A 112 -16.70 1.07 -35.85
CA LEU A 112 -16.69 -0.39 -35.94
C LEU A 112 -16.60 -0.89 -37.39
N ASP A 113 -17.23 -0.20 -38.34
CA ASP A 113 -17.15 -0.53 -39.78
C ASP A 113 -15.74 -0.32 -40.35
N PHE A 114 -15.00 0.69 -39.85
CA PHE A 114 -13.61 0.92 -40.24
C PHE A 114 -12.65 -0.20 -39.81
N ALA A 115 -12.90 -0.84 -38.67
CA ALA A 115 -12.01 -1.86 -38.12
C ALA A 115 -12.09 -3.20 -38.86
N ASP A 116 -13.18 -3.46 -39.58
CA ASP A 116 -13.42 -4.72 -40.32
C ASP A 116 -12.93 -4.67 -41.78
N SER A 117 -12.25 -3.57 -42.17
CA SER A 117 -11.79 -3.31 -43.55
C SER A 117 -10.31 -3.66 -43.82
N PHE A 118 -9.63 -4.38 -42.91
CA PHE A 118 -8.23 -4.83 -43.06
C PHE A 118 -8.07 -6.35 -43.07
#